data_AF-T0LAX9-F1
#
_entry.id   AF-T0LAX9-F1
#
_cell.length_a   1.000
_cell.length_b   1.000
_cell.length_c   1.000
_cell.angle_alpha   90.00
_cell.angle_beta   90.00
_cell.angle_gamma   90.00
#
_symmetry.space_group_name_H-M   'P 1'
#
loop_
_entity.id
_entity.type
_entity.pdbx_description
1 polymer ?
#
loop_
_entity_poly.entity_id
_entity_poly.type
_entity_poly.pdbx_seq_one_letter_code
_entity_poly.pdbx_strand_id
1 'polypeptide(L)' 'MDSLEDKIVHRKIGRNTNLTVKEILDMVEEVRRQYPEREVFFDGDEFAICSRKKKKQVFTV' A
#
# COMPACT_ATOMS: atom_id res chain seq x y z
N MET A 1 1.05 -4.62 19.68
CA MET A 1 -0.03 -4.69 18.67
C MET A 1 0.34 -3.73 17.56
N ASP A 2 0.66 -4.21 16.37
CA ASP A 2 0.96 -3.35 15.21
C ASP A 2 -0.37 -2.80 14.69
N SER A 3 -0.70 -1.57 15.08
CA SER A 3 -1.98 -0.92 14.81
C SER A 3 -2.34 -0.91 13.32
N LEU A 4 -3.40 -1.64 12.99
CA LEU A 4 -4.18 -1.52 11.74
C LEU A 4 -4.78 -0.12 11.55
N GLU A 5 -4.65 0.77 12.55
CA GLU A 5 -5.31 2.07 12.64
C GLU A 5 -4.86 3.10 11.59
N ASP A 6 -3.65 2.95 11.02
CA ASP A 6 -3.11 3.88 10.01
C ASP A 6 -3.19 3.36 8.56
N LYS A 7 -3.80 2.19 8.35
CA LYS A 7 -3.98 1.62 7.01
C LYS A 7 -5.06 2.39 6.26
N ILE A 8 -4.70 2.93 5.10
CA ILE A 8 -5.63 3.56 4.17
C ILE A 8 -5.67 2.73 2.89
N VAL A 9 -6.87 2.32 2.50
CA VAL A 9 -7.11 1.66 1.21
C VAL A 9 -7.29 2.72 0.14
N HIS A 10 -6.39 2.75 -0.84
CA HIS A 10 -6.45 3.71 -1.95
C HIS A 10 -7.21 3.17 -3.14
N ARG A 11 -7.02 1.88 -3.45
CA ARG A 11 -7.63 1.26 -4.63
C ARG A 11 -7.94 -0.21 -4.36
N LYS A 12 -9.21 -0.59 -4.50
CA LYS A 12 -9.60 -2.01 -4.48
C LYS A 12 -9.46 -2.60 -5.88
N ILE A 13 -8.79 -3.73 -5.97
CA ILE A 13 -8.64 -4.49 -7.21
C ILE A 13 -9.74 -5.57 -7.21
N GLY A 14 -10.48 -5.67 -8.31
CA GLY A 14 -11.48 -6.72 -8.46
C GLY A 14 -10.79 -8.08 -8.55
N ARG A 15 -11.22 -9.07 -7.76
CA ARG A 15 -10.65 -10.43 -7.81
C ARG A 15 -10.81 -11.13 -9.17
N ASN A 16 -11.70 -10.62 -10.02
CA ASN A 16 -11.97 -11.14 -11.37
C ASN A 16 -11.10 -10.52 -12.47
N THR A 17 -10.13 -9.67 -12.14
CA THR A 17 -9.29 -9.04 -13.15
C THR A 17 -8.02 -9.85 -13.42
N ASN A 18 -7.73 -10.14 -14.69
CA ASN A 18 -6.45 -10.71 -15.17
C ASN A 18 -5.30 -9.68 -15.08
N LEU A 19 -5.14 -9.03 -13.93
CA LEU A 19 -4.05 -8.09 -13.73
C LEU A 19 -2.75 -8.85 -13.53
N THR A 20 -1.71 -8.40 -14.24
CA THR A 20 -0.38 -8.93 -14.04
C THR A 20 0.29 -8.23 -12.86
N VAL A 21 1.33 -8.85 -12.31
CA VAL A 21 2.15 -8.25 -11.24
C VAL A 21 2.70 -6.89 -11.67
N LYS A 22 3.01 -6.71 -12.96
CA LYS A 22 3.49 -5.43 -13.50
C LYS A 22 2.46 -4.32 -13.34
N GLU A 23 1.19 -4.59 -13.66
CA GLU A 23 0.11 -3.60 -13.49
C GLU A 23 -0.08 -3.24 -12.02
N ILE A 24 0.03 -4.23 -11.12
CA ILE A 24 -0.04 -3.99 -9.68
C ILE A 24 1.10 -3.08 -9.22
N LEU A 25 2.33 -3.33 -9.69
CA LEU A 25 3.48 -2.50 -9.37
C LEU A 25 3.32 -1.06 -9.90
N ASP A 26 2.80 -0.89 -11.11
CA ASP A 26 2.53 0.43 -11.69
C ASP A 26 1.52 1.22 -10.83
N MET A 27 0.45 0.54 -10.38
CA MET A 27 -0.53 1.12 -9.46
C MET A 27 0.06 1.47 -8.09
N VAL A 28 0.97 0.63 -7.56
CA VAL A 28 1.70 0.95 -6.32
C VAL A 28 2.56 2.20 -6.53
N GLU A 29 3.27 2.31 -7.65
CA GLU A 29 4.11 3.47 -7.96
C GLU A 29 3.30 4.76 -8.12
N GLU A 30 2.14 4.71 -8.79
CA GLU A 30 1.22 5.85 -8.87
C GLU A 30 0.82 6.36 -7.48
N VAL A 31 0.36 5.45 -6.61
CA VAL A 31 -0.05 5.82 -5.25
C VAL A 31 1.15 6.30 -4.44
N ARG A 32 2.34 5.73 -4.64
CA ARG A 32 3.57 6.16 -3.95
C ARG A 32 4.00 7.57 -4.36
N ARG A 33 3.76 7.97 -5.62
CA ARG A 33 3.99 9.34 -6.10
C ARG A 33 3.00 10.34 -5.51
N GLN A 34 1.74 9.95 -5.31
CA GLN A 34 0.74 10.80 -4.67
C GLN A 34 0.97 10.93 -3.15
N TYR A 35 1.50 9.89 -2.51
CA TYR A 35 1.73 9.84 -1.06
C TYR A 35 3.18 9.49 -0.72
N PRO A 36 4.15 10.37 -1.02
CA PRO A 36 5.57 10.08 -0.80
C PRO A 36 5.96 9.93 0.68
N GLU A 37 5.16 10.48 1.58
CA GLU A 37 5.31 10.37 3.04
C GLU A 37 4.78 9.05 3.61
N ARG A 38 4.08 8.24 2.81
CA ARG A 38 3.46 6.98 3.21
C ARG A 38 4.18 5.80 2.58
N GLU A 39 4.09 4.66 3.24
CA GLU A 39 4.54 3.37 2.71
C GLU A 39 3.37 2.71 2.01
N VAL A 40 3.48 2.55 0.69
CA VAL A 40 2.43 1.95 -0.16
C VAL A 40 2.75 0.49 -0.38
N PHE A 41 1.75 -0.38 -0.23
CA PHE A 41 1.88 -1.82 -0.38
C PHE A 41 0.59 -2.41 -0.97
N PHE A 42 0.71 -3.59 -1.56
CA PHE A 42 -0.44 -4.37 -2.01
C PHE A 42 -0.86 -5.33 -0.90
N ASP A 43 -2.14 -5.30 -0.55
CA ASP A 43 -2.77 -6.19 0.41
C ASP A 43 -3.45 -7.34 -0.33
N GLY A 44 -2.92 -8.56 -0.18
CA GLY A 44 -3.42 -9.74 -0.89
C GLY A 44 -4.74 -10.30 -0.35
N ASP A 45 -5.13 -9.93 0.87
CA ASP A 45 -6.35 -10.41 1.52
C ASP A 45 -7.57 -9.59 1.05
N GLU A 46 -7.43 -8.27 1.12
CA GLU A 46 -8.40 -7.32 0.59
C GLU A 46 -8.30 -7.15 -0.93
N PHE A 47 -7.23 -7.67 -1.55
CA PHE A 47 -6.90 -7.50 -2.95
C PHE A 47 -6.90 -6.00 -3.32
N ALA A 48 -6.14 -5.19 -2.57
CA ALA A 48 -6.21 -3.73 -2.64
C ALA A 48 -4.84 -3.07 -2.45
N ILE A 49 -4.61 -1.96 -3.15
CA ILE A 49 -3.48 -1.08 -2.91
C ILE A 49 -3.76 -0.25 -1.67
N CYS A 50 -2.94 -0.46 -0.66
CA CYS A 50 -3.06 0.19 0.64
C CYS A 50 -1.81 1.04 0.89
N SER A 51 -1.92 1.97 1.83
CA SER A 51 -0.77 2.66 2.37
C SER A 51 -0.87 2.72 3.88
N ARG A 52 0.28 2.80 4.54
CA ARG A 52 0.39 3.10 5.97
C ARG A 52 1.35 4.26 6.19
N LYS A 53 1.26 4.93 7.33
CA LYS A 53 2.26 5.93 7.71
C LYS A 53 3.64 5.26 7.74
N LYS A 54 4.64 5.93 7.19
CA LYS A 54 6.04 5.51 7.39
C LYS A 54 6.33 5.60 8.88
N LYS A 55 6.61 4.47 9.52
CA LYS A 55 7.20 4.49 10.86
C LYS A 55 8.54 5.22 10.71
N LYS A 56 8.67 6.41 11.30
CA LYS A 56 10.01 6.96 11.55
C LYS A 56 10.69 5.91 12.40
N GLN A 57 11.64 5.19 11.81
CA GLN A 57 12.46 4.26 12.54
C GLN A 57 13.29 5.12 13.49
N VAL A 58 12.77 5.32 14.71
CA VAL A 58 13.51 5.96 15.79
C VAL A 58 14.57 4.92 16.15
N PHE A 59 15.74 5.04 15.53
CA PHE A 59 16.93 4.42 16.06
C PHE A 59 17.24 5.15 17.37
N THR A 60 16.82 4.57 18.49
CA THR A 60 17.37 4.93 19.78
C THR A 60 18.83 4.46 19.75
N VAL A 61 19.73 5.43 19.58
CA VAL A 61 21.19 5.25 19.74
C VAL A 61 21.54 5.05 21.21
#